data_AF-A0A2N2NLI4-F1
#
_entry.id   AF-A0A2N2NLI4-F1
#
_cell.length_a   1.000
_cell.length_b   1.000
_cell.length_c   1.000
_cell.angle_alpha   90.00
_cell.angle_beta   90.00
_cell.angle_gamma   90.00
#
_symmetry.space_group_name_H-M   'P 1'
#
loop_
_entity.id
_entity.type
_entity.pdbx_description
1 polymer ?
#
loop_
_entity_poly.entity_id
_entity_poly.type
_entity_poly.pdbx_seq_one_letter_code
_entity_poly.pdbx_strand_id
1 'polypeptide(L)'
;MRITVYITPIDNENTMMYTRYYQSFVKVPILGHFISWMTSIFSIVILHQDKRGVEKQIPIKSDLKMGEKLIPADQPIILYRRIRKELQ
;
A
#
# COMPACT_ATOMS: atom_id res chain seq x y z
N MET A 1 7.39 -15.20 -1.02
CA MET A 1 7.55 -13.87 -0.39
C MET A 1 6.16 -13.28 -0.23
N ARG A 2 5.80 -12.82 0.96
CA ARG A 2 4.49 -12.18 1.22
C ARG A 2 4.72 -10.82 1.83
N ILE A 3 3.96 -9.84 1.37
CA ILE A 3 3.93 -8.48 1.91
C ILE A 3 2.52 -8.26 2.45
N THR A 4 2.40 -7.68 3.63
CA THR A 4 1.12 -7.28 4.20
C THR A 4 1.23 -5.82 4.58
N VAL A 5 0.26 -5.03 4.13
CA VAL A 5 0.19 -3.59 4.37
C VAL A 5 -1.16 -3.28 4.99
N TYR A 6 -1.14 -2.57 6.12
CA TYR A 6 -2.33 -1.99 6.73
C TYR A 6 -2.26 -0.47 6.60
N ILE A 7 -3.37 0.12 6.18
CA ILE A 7 -3.53 1.56 5.98
C ILE A 7 -4.57 2.01 6.99
N THR A 8 -4.15 2.75 8.02
CA THR A 8 -5.01 3.13 9.16
C THR A 8 -5.16 4.64 9.20
N PRO A 9 -6.39 5.19 9.15
CA PRO A 9 -6.60 6.64 9.21
C PRO A 9 -6.20 7.17 10.59
N ILE A 10 -5.46 8.27 10.62
CA ILE A 10 -5.19 9.03 11.85
C ILE A 10 -6.21 10.17 11.94
N ASP A 11 -6.38 10.89 10.84
CA ASP A 11 -7.37 11.96 10.66
C ASP A 11 -7.82 11.99 9.18
N ASN A 12 -8.41 13.10 8.72
CA ASN A 12 -8.91 13.23 7.35
C ASN A 12 -7.81 13.34 6.29
N GLU A 13 -6.60 13.75 6.65
CA GLU A 13 -5.48 14.04 5.74
C GLU A 13 -4.28 13.12 5.98
N ASN A 14 -4.14 12.57 7.20
CA ASN A 14 -3.01 11.76 7.62
C ASN A 14 -3.40 10.29 7.82
N THR A 15 -2.48 9.40 7.45
CA THR A 15 -2.67 7.96 7.53
C THR A 15 -1.36 7.28 7.94
N MET A 16 -1.47 6.27 8.80
CA MET A 16 -0.35 5.43 9.19
C MET A 16 -0.33 4.16 8.34
N MET A 17 0.82 3.83 7.77
CA MET A 17 1.04 2.61 7.00
C MET A 17 1.91 1.61 7.78
N TYR A 18 1.35 0.46 8.11
CA TYR A 18 2.10 -0.64 8.73
C TYR A 18 2.43 -1.67 7.66
N THR A 19 3.72 -1.91 7.44
CA THR A 19 4.19 -2.91 6.47
C THR A 19 4.85 -4.08 7.19
N ARG A 20 4.61 -5.30 6.71
CA ARG A 20 5.29 -6.49 7.20
C ARG A 20 5.66 -7.40 6.05
N TYR A 21 6.93 -7.76 6.01
CA TYR A 21 7.52 -8.63 5.01
C TYR A 21 7.76 -10.02 5.61
N TYR A 22 7.40 -11.05 4.84
CA TYR A 22 7.61 -12.44 5.20
C TYR A 22 8.40 -13.11 4.07
N GLN A 23 9.65 -13.44 4.36
CA GLN A 23 10.51 -14.28 3.52
C GLN A 23 10.56 -15.69 4.12
N SER A 24 10.37 -16.70 3.29
CA SER A 24 10.48 -18.12 3.67
C SER A 24 11.30 -18.95 2.67
N PHE A 25 11.84 -18.33 1.62
CA PHE A 25 12.54 -19.04 0.55
C PHE A 25 13.99 -19.37 0.91
N VAL A 26 14.68 -18.47 1.64
CA VAL A 26 16.00 -18.78 2.22
C VAL A 26 15.82 -19.47 3.56
N LYS A 27 16.21 -20.75 3.63
CA LYS A 27 16.10 -21.57 4.84
C LYS A 27 17.32 -21.46 5.77
N VAL A 28 18.45 -20.95 5.28
CA VAL A 28 19.67 -20.75 6.07
C VAL A 28 19.46 -19.54 6.98
N PRO A 29 19.47 -19.67 8.33
CA PRO A 29 19.03 -18.61 9.24
C PRO A 29 19.78 -17.28 9.05
N ILE A 30 21.11 -17.32 8.97
CA ILE A 30 21.96 -16.12 8.86
C ILE A 30 21.66 -15.37 7.55
N LEU A 31 21.63 -16.09 6.43
CA LEU A 31 21.34 -15.50 5.12
C LEU A 31 19.89 -15.02 5.03
N GLY A 32 18.95 -15.74 5.65
CA GLY A 32 17.55 -15.35 5.75
C GLY A 32 17.36 -14.04 6.53
N HIS A 33 18.05 -13.88 7.65
CA HIS A 33 18.07 -12.63 8.43
C HIS A 33 18.66 -11.48 7.62
N PHE A 34 19.77 -11.71 6.93
CA PHE A 34 20.40 -10.69 6.08
C PHE A 34 19.46 -10.21 4.97
N ILE A 35 18.82 -11.15 4.25
CA ILE A 35 17.86 -10.82 3.18
C ILE A 35 16.64 -10.09 3.75
N SER A 36 16.12 -10.52 4.91
CA SER A 36 15.02 -9.85 5.59
C SER A 36 15.37 -8.41 5.96
N TRP A 37 16.57 -8.20 6.49
CA TRP A 37 17.07 -6.86 6.82
C TRP A 37 17.20 -5.97 5.59
N MET A 38 17.80 -6.47 4.51
CA MET A 38 17.86 -5.75 3.23
C MET A 38 16.46 -5.40 2.71
N THR A 39 15.55 -6.37 2.70
CA THR A 39 14.16 -6.17 2.25
C THR A 39 13.47 -5.08 3.07
N SER A 40 13.70 -5.03 4.38
CA SER A 40 13.18 -3.97 5.24
C SER A 40 13.71 -2.59 4.84
N ILE A 41 14.99 -2.45 4.52
CA ILE A 41 15.56 -1.17 4.07
C ILE A 41 14.95 -0.75 2.74
N PHE A 42 14.91 -1.65 1.75
CA PHE A 42 14.32 -1.34 0.44
C PHE A 42 12.84 -1.00 0.54
N SER A 43 12.11 -1.60 1.49
CA SER A 43 10.69 -1.29 1.70
C SER A 43 10.44 0.16 2.03
N ILE A 44 11.33 0.79 2.82
CA ILE A 44 11.25 2.20 3.17
C ILE A 44 11.42 3.06 1.91
N VAL A 45 12.40 2.73 1.06
CA VAL A 45 12.66 3.47 -0.18
C VAL A 45 11.45 3.39 -1.13
N ILE A 46 10.90 2.19 -1.34
CA ILE A 46 9.72 1.97 -2.19
C ILE A 46 8.52 2.74 -1.64
N LEU A 47 8.29 2.67 -0.32
CA LEU A 47 7.19 3.39 0.31
C LEU A 47 7.29 4.91 0.10
N HIS A 48 8.50 5.47 0.16
CA HIS A 48 8.71 6.90 -0.12
C HIS A 48 8.47 7.26 -1.59
N GLN A 49 8.71 6.34 -2.53
CA GLN A 49 8.38 6.55 -3.94
C GLN A 49 6.87 6.59 -4.15
N ASP A 50 6.14 5.62 -3.59
CA ASP A 50 4.67 5.55 -3.67
C ASP A 50 4.02 6.76 -3.00
N LYS A 51 4.54 7.17 -1.82
CA LYS A 51 4.08 8.35 -1.09
C LYS A 51 4.04 9.60 -1.98
N ARG A 52 5.10 9.83 -2.77
CA ARG A 52 5.17 10.99 -3.68
C ARG A 52 4.09 10.98 -4.76
N GLY A 53 3.66 9.79 -5.19
CA GLY A 53 2.56 9.65 -6.15
C GLY A 53 1.21 9.96 -5.51
N VAL A 54 0.96 9.39 -4.32
CA VAL A 54 -0.29 9.57 -3.56
C VAL A 54 -0.50 11.02 -3.16
N GLU A 55 0.53 11.71 -2.65
CA GLU A 55 0.42 13.10 -2.19
C GLU A 55 0.13 14.10 -3.30
N LYS A 56 0.45 13.76 -4.55
CA LYS A 56 0.22 14.63 -5.71
C LYS A 56 -1.16 14.41 -6.35
N GLN A 57 -1.90 13.39 -5.91
CA GLN A 57 -3.22 13.09 -6.45
C GLN A 57 -4.25 14.13 -5.98
N ILE A 58 -4.98 14.72 -6.93
CA ILE A 58 -6.09 15.64 -6.66
C ILE A 58 -7.35 15.09 -7.36
N PRO A 59 -8.49 14.95 -6.67
CA PRO A 59 -8.70 15.23 -5.24
C PRO A 59 -8.03 14.19 -4.33
N ILE A 60 -7.60 14.62 -3.14
CA ILE A 60 -6.96 13.75 -2.13
C ILE A 60 -7.92 12.65 -1.66
N LYS A 61 -9.19 13.00 -1.43
CA LYS A 61 -10.21 12.06 -0.99
C LYS A 61 -10.74 11.25 -2.17
N SER A 62 -10.52 9.95 -2.13
CA SER A 62 -11.05 9.03 -3.13
C SER A 62 -12.49 8.60 -2.81
N ASP A 63 -13.35 8.55 -3.83
CA ASP A 63 -14.77 8.15 -3.75
C ASP A 63 -15.17 7.25 -4.94
N LEU A 64 -16.27 6.51 -4.81
CA LEU A 64 -16.79 5.60 -5.84
C LEU A 64 -17.26 6.36 -7.09
N LYS A 65 -17.80 7.56 -6.92
CA LYS A 65 -18.21 8.44 -8.02
C LYS A 65 -17.41 9.73 -7.95
N MET A 66 -16.48 9.91 -8.90
CA MET A 66 -15.69 11.13 -9.04
C MET A 66 -15.42 11.42 -10.53
N GLY A 67 -14.90 12.61 -10.83
CA GLY A 67 -14.62 13.06 -12.20
C GLY A 67 -13.31 12.53 -12.81
N GLU A 68 -12.73 11.45 -12.28
CA GLU A 68 -11.49 10.89 -12.80
C GLU A 68 -11.75 10.04 -14.06
N LYS A 69 -10.74 9.91 -14.92
CA LYS A 69 -10.81 9.06 -16.11
C LYS A 69 -10.17 7.71 -15.82
N LEU A 70 -10.99 6.75 -15.39
CA LEU A 70 -10.55 5.38 -15.11
C LEU A 70 -10.24 4.62 -16.39
N ILE A 71 -9.21 3.79 -16.33
CA ILE A 71 -8.83 2.85 -17.40
C ILE A 71 -9.16 1.41 -16.98
N PRO A 72 -9.18 0.43 -17.90
CA PRO A 72 -9.53 -0.96 -17.56
C PRO A 72 -8.70 -1.57 -16.43
N ALA A 73 -7.44 -1.12 -16.26
CA ALA A 73 -6.57 -1.57 -15.17
C ALA A 73 -7.06 -1.15 -13.76
N ASP A 74 -7.93 -0.14 -13.67
CA ASP A 74 -8.42 0.41 -12.39
C ASP A 74 -9.63 -0.35 -11.83
N GLN A 75 -10.06 -1.44 -12.48
CA GLN A 75 -11.19 -2.25 -12.01
C GLN A 75 -11.07 -2.68 -10.53
N PRO A 76 -9.90 -3.08 -10.00
CA PRO A 76 -9.75 -3.38 -8.58
C PRO A 76 -10.02 -2.19 -7.66
N ILE A 77 -9.68 -0.97 -8.09
CA ILE A 77 -9.93 0.27 -7.33
C ILE A 77 -11.44 0.51 -7.22
N ILE A 78 -12.17 0.34 -8.32
CA ILE A 78 -13.64 0.46 -8.34
C ILE A 78 -14.28 -0.56 -7.39
N LEU A 79 -13.81 -1.82 -7.43
CA LEU A 79 -14.31 -2.88 -6.56
C LEU A 79 -14.09 -2.54 -5.08
N TYR A 80 -12.87 -2.13 -4.71
CA TYR A 80 -12.56 -1.72 -3.34
C TYR A 80 -13.45 -0.57 -2.87
N ARG A 81 -13.63 0.47 -3.70
CA ARG A 81 -14.48 1.62 -3.36
C ARG A 81 -15.94 1.24 -3.17
N ARG A 82 -16.46 0.26 -3.93
CA ARG A 82 -17.81 -0.27 -3.77
C ARG A 82 -17.95 -0.97 -2.42
N ILE A 83 -17.06 -1.91 -2.12
CA ILE A 83 -17.05 -2.66 -0.84
C ILE A 83 -16.96 -1.68 0.34
N ARG A 84 -16.05 -0.70 0.26
CA ARG A 84 -15.90 0.33 1.31
C ARG A 84 -17.20 1.10 1.54
N LYS A 85 -17.93 1.45 0.48
CA LYS A 85 -19.21 2.18 0.58
C LYS A 85 -20.32 1.33 1.19
N GLU A 86 -20.31 0.02 1.00
CA GLU A 86 -21.29 -0.89 1.60
C GLU A 86 -21.05 -1.13 3.10
N LEU A 87 -19.81 -0.93 3.57
CA LEU A 87 -19.39 -1.13 4.96
C LEU A 87 -19.38 0.15 5.82
N GLN A 88 -19.61 1.32 5.22
CA GLN A 88 -19.67 2.63 5.87
C GLN A 88 -21.10 3.12 5.98
#